data_AF-A0AB73BGI0-F1
#
_entry.id   AF-A0AB73BGI0-F1
#
_cell.length_a   1.000
_cell.length_b   1.000
_cell.length_c   1.000
_cell.angle_alpha   90.00
_cell.angle_beta   90.00
_cell.angle_gamma   90.00
#
_symmetry.space_group_name_H-M   'P 1'
#
loop_
_entity.id
_entity.type
_entity.pdbx_description
1 polymer ?
#
loop_
_entity_poly.entity_id
_entity_poly.type
_entity_poly.pdbx_seq_one_letter_code
_entity_poly.pdbx_strand_id
1 'polypeptide(L)'
;MRFLVVSLFILFLSGCVITKQPAEPLAMPLKPNLKSQTYQLEYETTHSSPKVKSVQLPAHKVIKNQTVKIISDKASLTDTLLSQISQALNDKALKVTTKNNSDYVLTIQQLDLSFTDDTKYLIKQPQKPFSFYTEVAQQYPIQQCATIFAQVSMRLTHKKSGDIVWFAKSSIDSASFHREPLVYSFNEEQKITNELEVVAFIHQQNTEEARLARLGKEIQIPSYKTLSKLSSLTKLTGPCNRTEISALTPMMQFYLSSILIDKIKVQ
;
A
#
# COMPACT_ATOMS: atom_id res chain seq x y z
N MET A 1 9.90 78.09 70.79
CA MET A 1 9.92 76.64 70.48
C MET A 1 8.58 76.17 69.86
N ARG A 2 8.20 76.69 68.69
CA ARG A 2 7.02 76.20 67.92
C ARG A 2 7.30 76.07 66.41
N PHE A 3 8.37 76.68 65.90
CA PHE A 3 8.76 76.62 64.49
C PHE A 3 9.70 75.45 64.13
N LEU A 4 10.41 74.86 65.11
CA LEU A 4 11.29 73.71 64.87
C LEU A 4 10.53 72.39 64.70
N VAL A 5 9.33 72.28 65.26
CA VAL A 5 8.51 71.05 65.19
C VAL A 5 7.78 70.94 63.84
N VAL A 6 7.46 72.07 63.20
CA VAL A 6 6.77 72.09 61.90
C VAL A 6 7.74 71.80 60.75
N SER A 7 8.99 72.25 60.86
CA SER A 7 10.01 71.97 59.83
C SER A 7 10.46 70.50 59.80
N LEU A 8 10.31 69.76 60.91
CA LEU A 8 10.61 68.33 60.97
C LEU A 8 9.52 67.48 60.29
N PHE A 9 8.27 67.96 60.24
CA PHE A 9 7.15 67.22 59.63
C PHE A 9 7.12 67.31 58.09
N ILE A 10 7.72 68.36 57.51
CA ILE A 10 7.77 68.55 56.04
C ILE A 10 8.83 67.64 55.39
N LEU A 11 9.86 67.21 56.15
CA LEU A 11 10.88 66.27 55.67
C LEU A 11 10.41 64.79 55.65
N PHE A 12 9.27 64.47 56.25
CA PHE A 12 8.69 63.11 56.20
C PHE A 12 7.67 62.90 55.07
N LEU A 13 7.31 63.93 54.30
CA LEU A 13 6.32 63.85 53.22
C LEU A 13 6.92 63.64 51.82
N SER A 14 8.25 63.63 51.68
CA SER A 14 8.96 63.27 50.44
C SER A 14 9.43 61.80 50.44
N GLY A 15 8.79 60.93 51.22
CA GLY A 15 8.86 59.49 51.08
C GLY A 15 7.88 58.96 50.03
N CYS A 16 7.72 59.64 48.89
CA CYS A 16 7.04 59.04 47.76
C CYS A 16 7.99 57.94 47.24
N VAL A 17 7.75 56.71 47.69
CA VAL A 17 8.46 55.53 47.23
C VAL A 17 8.38 55.54 45.71
N ILE A 18 9.50 55.85 45.05
CA ILE A 18 9.67 55.63 43.62
C ILE A 18 9.75 54.11 43.48
N THR A 19 8.62 53.42 43.62
CA THR A 19 8.50 52.05 43.14
C THR A 19 8.59 52.18 41.63
N LYS A 20 9.76 51.82 41.09
CA LYS A 20 9.92 51.72 39.64
C LYS A 20 8.78 50.83 39.14
N GLN A 21 7.92 51.36 38.29
CA GLN A 21 6.82 50.57 37.76
C GLN A 21 7.43 49.40 36.96
N PRO A 22 7.10 48.13 37.29
CA PRO A 22 7.65 46.98 36.57
C PRO A 22 7.27 47.04 35.09
N ALA A 23 8.15 46.57 34.20
CA ALA A 23 7.86 46.50 32.76
C ALA A 23 6.57 45.72 32.48
N GLU A 24 5.83 46.00 31.40
CA GLU A 24 4.59 45.28 31.09
C GLU A 24 4.80 43.77 30.96
N PRO A 25 3.85 42.91 31.38
CA PRO A 25 3.96 41.46 31.20
C PRO A 25 4.18 41.10 29.73
N LEU A 26 5.10 40.17 29.47
CA LEU A 26 5.28 39.61 28.14
C LEU A 26 4.06 38.78 27.77
N ALA A 27 3.55 38.99 26.55
CA ALA A 27 2.54 38.14 25.95
C ALA A 27 3.15 36.84 25.42
N MET A 28 2.33 35.78 25.36
CA MET A 28 2.73 34.57 24.65
C MET A 28 2.91 34.88 23.16
N PRO A 29 4.00 34.40 22.53
CA PRO A 29 4.16 34.53 21.09
C PRO A 29 3.04 33.76 20.37
N LEU A 30 2.68 34.20 19.16
CA LEU A 30 1.70 33.51 18.35
C LEU A 30 2.23 32.13 17.95
N LYS A 31 1.43 31.08 18.18
CA LYS A 31 1.78 29.73 17.75
C LYS A 31 1.84 29.66 16.22
N PRO A 32 2.84 28.97 15.64
CA PRO A 32 2.91 28.78 14.20
C PRO A 32 1.75 27.89 13.73
N ASN A 33 1.30 28.12 12.50
CA ASN A 33 0.35 27.24 11.83
C ASN A 33 1.05 25.92 11.46
N LEU A 34 0.66 24.83 12.15
CA LEU A 34 1.20 23.50 11.89
C LEU A 34 0.64 22.93 10.59
N LYS A 35 1.52 22.40 9.74
CA LYS A 35 1.13 21.74 8.49
C LYS A 35 0.95 20.24 8.72
N SER A 36 -0.02 19.67 8.00
CA SER A 36 -0.20 18.23 7.85
C SER A 36 -0.41 17.90 6.37
N GLN A 37 0.31 16.89 5.87
CA GLN A 37 0.25 16.47 4.47
C GLN A 37 0.28 14.95 4.37
N THR A 38 -0.50 14.40 3.44
CA THR A 38 -0.51 12.97 3.13
C THR A 38 0.22 12.72 1.82
N TYR A 39 1.12 11.76 1.83
CA TYR A 39 1.90 11.35 0.67
C TYR A 39 1.61 9.90 0.31
N GLN A 40 1.88 9.54 -0.93
CA GLN A 40 1.74 8.18 -1.44
C GLN A 40 3.08 7.68 -1.97
N LEU A 41 3.36 6.41 -1.68
CA LEU A 41 4.50 5.65 -2.18
C LEU A 41 3.97 4.54 -3.07
N GLU A 42 4.42 4.54 -4.31
CA GLU A 42 4.13 3.50 -5.29
C GLU A 42 5.31 2.53 -5.32
N TYR A 43 5.03 1.24 -5.30
CA TYR A 43 6.03 0.19 -5.44
C TYR A 43 5.69 -0.71 -6.63
N GLU A 44 6.72 -1.07 -7.40
CA GLU A 44 6.60 -1.85 -8.63
C GLU A 44 7.53 -3.06 -8.61
N THR A 45 7.22 -4.04 -9.45
CA THR A 45 8.05 -5.23 -9.64
C THR A 45 8.04 -5.65 -11.10
N THR A 46 8.99 -6.48 -11.50
CA THR A 46 9.07 -6.96 -12.89
C THR A 46 7.98 -7.98 -13.15
N HIS A 47 7.13 -7.72 -14.14
CA HIS A 47 6.07 -8.64 -14.54
C HIS A 47 6.50 -9.54 -15.69
N SER A 48 6.12 -10.81 -15.62
CA SER A 48 6.32 -11.79 -16.68
C SER A 48 5.01 -12.14 -17.38
N SER A 49 5.08 -12.44 -18.68
CA SER A 49 3.96 -13.06 -19.38
C SER A 49 3.76 -14.50 -18.92
N PRO A 50 2.53 -15.05 -19.00
CA PRO A 50 2.27 -16.45 -18.70
C PRO A 50 3.19 -17.38 -19.49
N LYS A 51 3.79 -18.36 -18.82
CA LYS A 51 4.57 -19.41 -19.49
C LYS A 51 3.61 -20.46 -20.02
N VAL A 52 3.48 -20.57 -21.34
CA VAL A 52 2.55 -21.49 -22.00
C VAL A 52 3.31 -22.50 -22.84
N LYS A 53 3.10 -23.78 -22.59
CA LYS A 53 3.56 -24.89 -23.42
C LYS A 53 2.33 -25.64 -23.93
N SER A 54 2.16 -25.72 -25.24
CA SER A 54 1.00 -26.38 -25.85
C SER A 54 1.42 -27.15 -27.08
N VAL A 55 0.93 -28.39 -27.20
CA VAL A 55 1.23 -29.29 -28.31
C VAL A 55 -0.08 -29.89 -28.81
N GLN A 56 -0.27 -29.87 -30.12
CA GLN A 56 -1.37 -30.56 -30.80
C GLN A 56 -0.81 -31.67 -31.68
N LEU A 57 -1.32 -32.88 -31.49
CA LEU A 57 -0.85 -34.07 -32.18
C LEU A 57 -1.73 -34.34 -33.41
N PRO A 58 -1.15 -34.83 -34.52
CA PRO A 58 -1.84 -34.93 -35.80
C PRO A 58 -2.81 -36.13 -35.89
N ALA A 59 -2.82 -37.02 -34.90
CA ALA A 59 -3.55 -38.30 -34.95
C ALA A 59 -5.04 -38.15 -35.24
N HIS A 60 -5.68 -37.12 -34.67
CA HIS A 60 -7.06 -36.75 -34.97
C HIS A 60 -7.24 -35.24 -35.05
N LYS A 61 -8.01 -34.81 -36.05
CA LYS A 61 -8.39 -33.41 -36.22
C LYS A 61 -9.53 -33.07 -35.25
N VAL A 62 -9.33 -32.00 -34.48
CA VAL A 62 -10.40 -31.38 -33.70
C VAL A 62 -11.16 -30.45 -34.64
N ILE A 63 -12.43 -30.75 -34.91
CA ILE A 63 -13.30 -29.99 -35.81
C ILE A 63 -14.47 -29.38 -35.04
N LYS A 64 -15.07 -28.33 -35.62
CA LYS A 64 -16.22 -27.64 -35.02
C LYS A 64 -17.39 -28.57 -34.73
N ASN A 65 -18.15 -28.23 -33.69
CA ASN A 65 -19.34 -28.91 -33.18
C ASN A 65 -19.10 -30.32 -32.59
N GLN A 66 -17.85 -30.78 -32.50
CA GLN A 66 -17.52 -31.99 -31.75
C GLN A 66 -17.79 -31.80 -30.27
N THR A 67 -18.12 -32.91 -29.62
CA THR A 67 -18.53 -32.95 -28.22
C THR A 67 -17.35 -33.26 -27.30
N VAL A 68 -17.27 -32.53 -26.19
CA VAL A 68 -16.20 -32.68 -25.20
C VAL A 68 -16.84 -32.96 -23.84
N LYS A 69 -16.39 -34.04 -23.17
CA LYS A 69 -16.69 -34.27 -21.76
C LYS A 69 -15.50 -33.80 -20.92
N ILE A 70 -15.76 -32.96 -19.92
CA ILE A 70 -14.73 -32.51 -18.98
C ILE A 70 -14.64 -33.52 -17.83
N ILE A 71 -13.42 -33.90 -17.47
CA ILE A 71 -13.13 -34.77 -16.31
C ILE A 71 -12.06 -34.11 -15.46
N SER A 72 -12.32 -34.08 -14.16
CA SER A 72 -11.50 -33.38 -13.17
C SER A 72 -11.12 -34.25 -11.98
N ASP A 73 -11.18 -35.57 -12.10
CA ASP A 73 -10.90 -36.51 -11.00
C ASP A 73 -9.50 -36.34 -10.39
N LYS A 74 -8.60 -35.63 -11.08
CA LYS A 74 -7.22 -35.34 -10.67
C LYS A 74 -7.02 -33.92 -10.10
N ALA A 75 -8.05 -33.09 -10.07
CA ALA A 75 -7.98 -31.71 -9.62
C ALA A 75 -9.32 -31.22 -9.06
N SER A 76 -9.32 -30.61 -7.87
CA SER A 76 -10.52 -30.01 -7.29
C SER A 76 -10.93 -28.76 -8.06
N LEU A 77 -11.95 -28.88 -8.91
CA LEU A 77 -12.57 -27.75 -9.61
C LEU A 77 -13.78 -27.24 -8.85
N THR A 78 -13.91 -25.93 -8.80
CA THR A 78 -15.18 -25.29 -8.40
C THR A 78 -16.16 -25.33 -9.57
N ASP A 79 -17.46 -25.32 -9.28
CA ASP A 79 -18.51 -25.27 -10.30
C ASP A 79 -18.38 -24.03 -11.19
N THR A 80 -17.96 -22.91 -10.61
CA THR A 80 -17.69 -21.66 -11.35
C THR A 80 -16.59 -21.85 -12.39
N LEU A 81 -15.46 -22.46 -12.00
CA LEU A 81 -14.36 -22.69 -12.93
C LEU A 81 -14.74 -23.72 -13.99
N LEU A 82 -15.50 -24.76 -13.63
CA LEU A 82 -16.03 -25.73 -14.59
C LEU A 82 -16.94 -25.06 -15.63
N SER A 83 -17.84 -24.17 -15.19
CA SER A 83 -18.71 -23.39 -16.08
C SER A 83 -17.91 -22.50 -17.02
N GLN A 84 -16.90 -21.81 -16.50
CA GLN A 84 -16.01 -20.95 -17.28
C GLN A 84 -15.19 -21.74 -18.32
N ILE A 85 -14.63 -22.89 -17.95
CA ILE A 85 -13.95 -23.79 -18.88
C ILE A 85 -14.93 -24.28 -19.96
N SER A 86 -16.17 -24.57 -19.55
CA SER A 86 -17.19 -25.04 -20.48
C SER A 86 -17.54 -23.97 -21.50
N GLN A 87 -17.69 -22.72 -21.06
CA GLN A 87 -17.91 -21.58 -21.94
C GLN A 87 -16.75 -21.40 -22.91
N ALA A 88 -15.50 -21.43 -22.42
CA ALA A 88 -14.32 -21.28 -23.28
C ALA A 88 -14.23 -22.37 -24.36
N LEU A 89 -14.64 -23.61 -24.06
CA LEU A 89 -14.75 -24.67 -25.08
C LEU A 89 -15.86 -24.39 -26.09
N ASN A 90 -17.04 -23.96 -25.62
CA ASN A 90 -18.15 -23.61 -26.51
C ASN A 90 -17.78 -22.44 -27.44
N ASP A 91 -17.03 -21.45 -26.95
CA ASP A 91 -16.51 -20.33 -27.74
C ASP A 91 -15.52 -20.79 -28.83
N LYS A 92 -14.80 -21.91 -28.58
CA LYS A 92 -13.99 -22.61 -29.60
C LYS A 92 -14.82 -23.55 -30.49
N ALA A 93 -16.15 -23.46 -30.44
CA ALA A 93 -17.08 -24.32 -31.15
C ALA A 93 -16.97 -25.81 -30.78
N LEU A 94 -16.56 -26.13 -29.55
CA LEU A 94 -16.57 -27.48 -28.99
C LEU A 94 -17.70 -27.61 -27.98
N LYS A 95 -18.66 -28.49 -28.23
CA LYS A 95 -19.90 -28.61 -27.42
C LYS A 95 -19.64 -29.41 -26.16
N VAL A 96 -19.79 -28.79 -25.00
CA VAL A 96 -19.63 -29.51 -23.73
C VAL A 96 -20.82 -30.43 -23.48
N THR A 97 -20.55 -31.68 -23.07
CA THR A 97 -21.59 -32.66 -22.75
C THR A 97 -21.24 -33.47 -21.52
N THR A 98 -22.26 -33.89 -20.77
CA THR A 98 -22.13 -34.84 -19.66
C THR A 98 -22.24 -36.29 -20.12
N LYS A 99 -22.67 -36.52 -21.37
CA LYS A 99 -22.92 -37.87 -21.88
C LYS A 99 -21.63 -38.67 -22.04
N ASN A 100 -21.73 -39.97 -21.81
CA ASN A 100 -20.60 -40.89 -21.97
C ASN A 100 -20.26 -41.21 -23.42
N ASN A 101 -20.90 -40.63 -24.43
CA ASN A 101 -20.62 -40.85 -25.85
C ASN A 101 -19.97 -39.62 -26.53
N SER A 102 -19.27 -38.78 -25.78
CA SER A 102 -18.55 -37.62 -26.32
C SER A 102 -17.45 -38.01 -27.33
N ASP A 103 -17.13 -37.12 -28.26
CA ASP A 103 -16.03 -37.32 -29.22
C ASP A 103 -14.66 -37.25 -28.52
N TYR A 104 -14.54 -36.32 -27.56
CA TYR A 104 -13.32 -36.12 -26.77
C TYR A 104 -13.58 -36.07 -25.28
N VAL A 105 -12.50 -36.24 -24.53
CA VAL A 105 -12.43 -36.04 -23.09
C VAL A 105 -11.34 -35.00 -22.80
N LEU A 106 -11.73 -33.89 -22.15
CA LEU A 106 -10.78 -32.93 -21.59
C LEU A 106 -10.50 -33.33 -20.14
N THR A 107 -9.28 -33.81 -19.88
CA THR A 107 -8.79 -34.08 -18.53
C THR A 107 -8.03 -32.87 -18.00
N ILE A 108 -8.44 -32.37 -16.84
CA ILE A 108 -7.68 -31.35 -16.09
C ILE A 108 -6.73 -32.11 -15.16
N GLN A 109 -5.44 -32.09 -15.49
CA GLN A 109 -4.42 -32.92 -14.84
C GLN A 109 -3.84 -32.26 -13.61
N GLN A 110 -3.67 -30.94 -13.64
CA GLN A 110 -3.07 -30.15 -12.56
C GLN A 110 -3.80 -28.83 -12.45
N LEU A 111 -4.05 -28.41 -11.22
CA LEU A 111 -4.63 -27.12 -10.86
C LEU A 111 -3.93 -26.65 -9.58
N ASP A 112 -2.61 -26.53 -9.67
CA ASP A 112 -1.74 -26.37 -8.51
C ASP A 112 -1.56 -24.89 -8.20
N LEU A 113 -1.65 -24.56 -6.91
CA LEU A 113 -1.34 -23.25 -6.37
C LEU A 113 -0.47 -23.45 -5.14
N SER A 114 0.71 -22.86 -5.17
CA SER A 114 1.64 -22.94 -4.05
C SER A 114 2.20 -21.57 -3.75
N PHE A 115 2.25 -21.24 -2.46
CA PHE A 115 3.06 -20.11 -2.03
C PHE A 115 4.52 -20.37 -2.36
N THR A 116 5.19 -19.34 -2.86
CA THR A 116 6.62 -19.32 -3.15
C THR A 116 7.30 -18.23 -2.35
N ASP A 117 8.58 -17.99 -2.61
CA ASP A 117 9.29 -16.83 -2.08
C ASP A 117 8.53 -15.54 -2.37
N ASP A 118 8.55 -14.63 -1.38
CA ASP A 118 7.89 -13.35 -1.47
C ASP A 118 8.46 -12.50 -2.60
N THR A 119 7.57 -11.85 -3.35
CA THR A 119 7.96 -10.91 -4.40
C THR A 119 8.40 -9.61 -3.75
N LYS A 120 9.55 -9.11 -4.20
CA LYS A 120 10.08 -7.81 -3.80
C LYS A 120 9.53 -6.74 -4.75
N TYR A 121 8.84 -5.78 -4.16
CA TYR A 121 8.41 -4.57 -4.83
C TYR A 121 9.37 -3.44 -4.45
N LEU A 122 9.93 -2.77 -5.45
CA LEU A 122 10.86 -1.66 -5.28
C LEU A 122 10.10 -0.34 -5.30
N ILE A 123 10.51 0.60 -4.46
CA ILE A 123 9.91 1.93 -4.48
C ILE A 123 10.15 2.60 -5.84
N LYS A 124 9.07 3.10 -6.44
CA LYS A 124 9.12 3.83 -7.69
C LYS A 124 9.47 5.28 -7.42
N GLN A 125 10.37 5.83 -8.23
CA GLN A 125 10.68 7.25 -8.16
C GLN A 125 9.54 8.06 -8.79
N PRO A 126 8.88 8.97 -8.03
CA PRO A 126 7.85 9.82 -8.57
C PRO A 126 8.44 10.84 -9.55
N GLN A 127 7.66 11.24 -10.56
CA GLN A 127 8.07 12.28 -11.53
C GLN A 127 8.37 13.61 -10.84
N LYS A 128 7.65 13.91 -9.75
CA LYS A 128 7.85 15.09 -8.91
C LYS A 128 8.03 14.62 -7.46
N PRO A 129 9.28 14.36 -7.03
CA PRO A 129 9.54 13.95 -5.66
C PRO A 129 9.21 15.07 -4.68
N PHE A 130 8.64 14.71 -3.54
CA PHE A 130 8.54 15.61 -2.40
C PHE A 130 9.91 15.80 -1.74
N SER A 131 10.02 16.86 -0.94
CA SER A 131 11.31 17.37 -0.44
C SER A 131 12.14 16.34 0.35
N PHE A 132 11.48 15.43 1.08
CA PHE A 132 12.14 14.41 1.89
C PHE A 132 11.96 12.98 1.32
N TYR A 133 11.72 12.86 0.01
CA TYR A 133 11.54 11.56 -0.64
C TYR A 133 12.76 10.66 -0.49
N THR A 134 13.97 11.24 -0.53
CA THR A 134 15.23 10.47 -0.42
C THR A 134 15.34 9.76 0.92
N GLU A 135 15.01 10.42 2.02
CA GLU A 135 15.01 9.83 3.36
C GLU A 135 13.96 8.72 3.46
N VAL A 136 12.76 8.95 2.90
CA VAL A 136 11.68 7.96 2.89
C VAL A 136 12.04 6.74 2.04
N ALA A 137 12.63 6.93 0.87
CA ALA A 137 13.08 5.86 -0.01
C ALA A 137 14.22 5.04 0.61
N GLN A 138 15.08 5.66 1.42
CA GLN A 138 16.11 4.95 2.19
C GLN A 138 15.52 4.15 3.35
N GLN A 139 14.50 4.69 4.02
CA GLN A 139 13.84 4.02 5.14
C GLN A 139 12.93 2.86 4.69
N TYR A 140 12.25 3.02 3.54
CA TYR A 140 11.29 2.06 2.99
C TYR A 140 11.61 1.72 1.52
N PRO A 141 12.78 1.12 1.22
CA PRO A 141 13.20 0.89 -0.16
C PRO A 141 12.42 -0.23 -0.85
N ILE A 142 11.93 -1.20 -0.07
CA ILE A 142 11.27 -2.40 -0.57
C ILE A 142 10.04 -2.77 0.25
N GLN A 143 9.08 -3.41 -0.40
CA GLN A 143 8.01 -4.17 0.25
C GLN A 143 8.12 -5.64 -0.17
N GLN A 144 8.01 -6.54 0.81
CA GLN A 144 8.00 -7.99 0.56
C GLN A 144 6.57 -8.49 0.70
N CYS A 145 6.05 -9.05 -0.40
CA CYS A 145 4.67 -9.47 -0.48
C CYS A 145 4.58 -10.96 -0.79
N ALA A 146 3.65 -11.64 -0.12
CA ALA A 146 3.35 -13.04 -0.36
C ALA A 146 3.06 -13.26 -1.85
N THR A 147 3.52 -14.40 -2.38
CA THR A 147 3.34 -14.72 -3.80
C THR A 147 2.90 -16.16 -3.96
N ILE A 148 1.93 -16.38 -4.85
CA ILE A 148 1.51 -17.71 -5.26
C ILE A 148 1.98 -17.94 -6.69
N PHE A 149 2.56 -19.12 -6.93
CA PHE A 149 2.76 -19.66 -8.26
C PHE A 149 1.59 -20.56 -8.63
N ALA A 150 0.87 -20.20 -9.69
CA ALA A 150 -0.27 -20.95 -10.20
C ALA A 150 0.13 -21.75 -11.45
N GLN A 151 -0.41 -22.96 -11.56
CA GLN A 151 -0.10 -23.86 -12.66
C GLN A 151 -1.33 -24.68 -13.06
N VAL A 152 -1.65 -24.68 -14.36
CA VAL A 152 -2.75 -25.45 -14.93
C VAL A 152 -2.21 -26.37 -16.01
N SER A 153 -2.63 -27.64 -16.00
CA SER A 153 -2.31 -28.61 -17.05
C SER A 153 -3.57 -29.30 -17.54
N MET A 154 -3.75 -29.35 -18.85
CA MET A 154 -4.91 -29.94 -19.50
C MET A 154 -4.51 -30.87 -20.63
N ARG A 155 -5.33 -31.89 -20.87
CA ARG A 155 -5.14 -32.88 -21.92
C ARG A 155 -6.47 -33.21 -22.59
N LEU A 156 -6.50 -33.14 -23.91
CA LEU A 156 -7.63 -33.58 -24.72
C LEU A 156 -7.31 -34.94 -25.35
N THR A 157 -8.20 -35.89 -25.16
CA THR A 157 -8.07 -37.27 -25.65
C THR A 157 -9.26 -37.61 -26.53
N HIS A 158 -9.01 -38.16 -27.71
CA HIS A 158 -10.05 -38.69 -28.57
C HIS A 158 -10.62 -39.98 -27.95
N LYS A 159 -11.93 -40.00 -27.71
CA LYS A 159 -12.54 -41.03 -26.86
C LYS A 159 -12.48 -42.42 -27.48
N LYS A 160 -12.70 -42.52 -28.79
CA LYS A 160 -12.82 -43.82 -29.48
C LYS A 160 -11.48 -44.53 -29.63
N SER A 161 -10.40 -43.81 -29.95
CA SER A 161 -9.06 -44.40 -30.11
C SER A 161 -8.22 -44.37 -28.84
N GLY A 162 -8.52 -43.46 -27.90
CA GLY A 162 -7.67 -43.22 -26.73
C GLY A 162 -6.47 -42.31 -26.99
N ASP A 163 -6.31 -41.81 -28.22
CA ASP A 163 -5.18 -40.97 -28.59
C ASP A 163 -5.25 -39.61 -27.92
N ILE A 164 -4.11 -39.16 -27.41
CA ILE A 164 -3.94 -37.78 -26.97
C ILE A 164 -3.86 -36.92 -28.23
N VAL A 165 -4.74 -35.94 -28.36
CA VAL A 165 -4.77 -35.04 -29.52
C VAL A 165 -4.24 -33.66 -29.19
N TRP A 166 -4.28 -33.29 -27.92
CA TRP A 166 -3.72 -32.03 -27.44
C TRP A 166 -3.36 -32.14 -25.96
N PHE A 167 -2.26 -31.52 -25.57
CA PHE A 167 -1.92 -31.33 -24.17
C PHE A 167 -1.19 -30.00 -24.00
N ALA A 168 -1.44 -29.34 -22.89
CA ALA A 168 -0.86 -28.04 -22.64
C ALA A 168 -0.78 -27.73 -21.15
N LYS A 169 0.17 -26.87 -20.81
CA LYS A 169 0.47 -26.43 -19.46
C LYS A 169 0.75 -24.94 -19.46
N SER A 170 0.14 -24.22 -18.53
CA SER A 170 0.34 -22.78 -18.33
C SER A 170 0.67 -22.50 -16.87
N SER A 171 1.45 -21.45 -16.64
CA SER A 171 1.80 -21.00 -15.28
C SER A 171 2.10 -19.52 -15.23
N ILE A 172 1.83 -18.91 -14.08
CA ILE A 172 2.12 -17.51 -13.76
C ILE A 172 2.18 -17.31 -12.25
N ASP A 173 2.98 -16.36 -11.78
CA ASP A 173 2.96 -15.89 -10.40
C ASP A 173 1.90 -14.78 -10.17
N SER A 174 1.47 -14.61 -8.93
CA SER A 174 0.42 -13.64 -8.58
C SER A 174 0.79 -12.18 -8.88
N ALA A 175 2.07 -11.81 -8.74
CA ALA A 175 2.54 -10.45 -9.02
C ALA A 175 2.45 -10.12 -10.52
N SER A 176 2.86 -11.05 -11.37
CA SER A 176 2.76 -10.96 -12.84
C SER A 176 1.32 -11.04 -13.35
N PHE A 177 0.43 -11.72 -12.62
CA PHE A 177 -0.99 -11.82 -12.95
C PHE A 177 -1.74 -10.52 -12.67
N HIS A 178 -1.60 -9.97 -11.46
CA HIS A 178 -2.40 -8.82 -11.03
C HIS A 178 -1.94 -7.49 -11.66
N ARG A 179 -0.62 -7.31 -11.84
CA ARG A 179 0.01 -6.14 -12.51
C ARG A 179 -0.30 -4.76 -11.95
N GLU A 180 -1.12 -4.64 -10.91
CA GLU A 180 -1.36 -3.37 -10.23
C GLU A 180 -0.20 -3.02 -9.31
N PRO A 181 0.16 -1.72 -9.23
CA PRO A 181 1.19 -1.27 -8.31
C PRO A 181 0.69 -1.38 -6.86
N LEU A 182 1.65 -1.62 -5.98
CA LEU A 182 1.42 -1.63 -4.54
C LEU A 182 1.56 -0.19 -4.03
N VAL A 183 0.48 0.40 -3.50
CA VAL A 183 0.50 1.79 -3.04
C VAL A 183 0.31 1.84 -1.52
N TYR A 184 1.20 2.59 -0.86
CA TYR A 184 1.09 2.92 0.56
C TYR A 184 0.95 4.43 0.74
N SER A 185 0.32 4.86 1.82
CA SER A 185 0.31 6.25 2.26
C SER A 185 1.00 6.43 3.60
N PHE A 186 1.46 7.65 3.84
CA PHE A 186 1.88 8.11 5.15
C PHE A 186 1.58 9.60 5.30
N ASN A 187 1.50 10.05 6.55
CA ASN A 187 1.25 11.43 6.90
C ASN A 187 2.53 12.07 7.46
N GLU A 188 2.79 13.31 7.07
CA GLU A 188 3.75 14.20 7.71
C GLU A 188 2.99 15.20 8.57
N GLU A 189 3.24 15.21 9.87
CA GLU A 189 2.66 16.16 10.81
C GLU A 189 3.75 17.03 11.45
N GLN A 190 3.57 18.34 11.42
CA GLN A 190 4.41 19.25 12.21
C GLN A 190 3.95 19.32 13.65
N LYS A 191 4.90 19.26 14.59
CA LYS A 191 4.66 19.43 16.03
C LYS A 191 5.61 20.46 16.62
N ILE A 192 5.13 21.22 17.60
CA ILE A 192 5.97 22.16 18.37
C ILE A 192 6.77 21.35 19.39
N THR A 193 8.09 21.52 19.42
CA THR A 193 8.97 20.73 20.30
C THR A 193 9.36 21.45 21.58
N ASN A 194 9.31 22.80 21.59
CA ASN A 194 9.78 23.62 22.70
C ASN A 194 8.64 24.40 23.39
N GLU A 195 7.40 23.90 23.34
CA GLU A 195 6.25 24.62 23.89
C GLU A 195 6.44 24.93 25.39
N LEU A 196 6.88 23.95 26.17
CA LEU A 196 7.15 24.13 27.60
C LEU A 196 8.27 25.13 27.87
N GLU A 197 9.31 25.18 27.04
CA GLU A 197 10.41 26.14 27.18
C GLU A 197 9.93 27.57 26.99
N VAL A 198 9.11 27.81 25.96
CA VAL A 198 8.52 29.14 25.69
C VAL A 198 7.60 29.54 26.84
N VAL A 199 6.77 28.63 27.33
CA VAL A 199 5.86 28.90 28.45
C VAL A 199 6.62 29.21 29.73
N ALA A 200 7.63 28.42 30.06
CA ALA A 200 8.47 28.62 31.24
C ALA A 200 9.22 29.95 31.17
N PHE A 201 9.76 30.30 30.00
CA PHE A 201 10.43 31.59 29.79
C PHE A 201 9.50 32.77 30.03
N ILE A 202 8.29 32.77 29.45
CA ILE A 202 7.32 33.84 29.64
C ILE A 202 6.90 33.95 31.11
N HIS A 203 6.63 32.82 31.77
CA HIS A 203 6.29 32.79 33.20
C HIS A 203 7.41 33.37 34.06
N GLN A 204 8.66 33.00 33.80
CA GLN A 204 9.83 33.52 34.51
C GLN A 204 10.05 35.01 34.28
N GLN A 205 9.83 35.52 33.06
CA GLN A 205 10.01 36.95 32.74
C GLN A 205 8.83 37.84 33.19
N ASN A 206 7.76 37.22 33.71
CA ASN A 206 6.58 37.89 34.21
C ASN A 206 6.48 37.94 35.74
N THR A 207 7.47 37.39 36.48
CA THR A 207 7.57 37.66 37.92
C THR A 207 7.89 39.14 38.16
N GLU A 208 7.52 39.66 39.33
CA GLU A 208 7.72 41.07 39.65
C GLU A 208 9.20 41.47 39.60
N GLU A 209 10.09 40.62 40.14
CA GLU A 209 11.53 40.84 40.15
C GLU A 209 12.11 40.86 38.74
N ALA A 210 11.69 39.93 37.89
CA ALA A 210 12.14 39.85 36.50
C ALA A 210 11.65 41.07 35.69
N ARG A 211 10.40 41.50 35.91
CA ARG A 211 9.79 42.69 35.28
C ARG A 211 10.50 43.99 35.69
N LEU A 212 10.96 44.10 36.94
CA LEU A 212 11.78 45.22 37.40
C LEU A 212 13.19 45.16 36.81
N ALA A 213 13.80 43.98 36.75
CA ALA A 213 15.16 43.78 36.25
C ALA A 213 15.32 44.07 34.74
N ARG A 214 14.24 43.89 33.97
CA ARG A 214 14.19 44.15 32.52
C ARG A 214 13.63 45.51 32.13
N LEU A 215 13.35 46.38 33.09
CA LEU A 215 12.88 47.73 32.80
C LEU A 215 13.92 48.47 31.93
N GLY A 216 13.50 48.93 30.75
CA GLY A 216 14.38 49.59 29.78
C GLY A 216 15.31 48.66 29.00
N LYS A 217 15.13 47.34 29.09
CA LYS A 217 15.89 46.34 28.32
C LYS A 217 14.97 45.60 27.35
N GLU A 218 15.43 45.40 26.13
CA GLU A 218 14.74 44.55 25.16
C GLU A 218 15.01 43.07 25.48
N ILE A 219 13.95 42.26 25.53
CA ILE A 219 14.04 40.81 25.73
C ILE A 219 13.62 40.10 24.45
N GLN A 220 14.49 39.22 23.96
CA GLN A 220 14.14 38.31 22.87
C GLN A 220 13.37 37.10 23.41
N ILE A 221 12.12 36.97 22.99
CA ILE A 221 11.28 35.82 23.32
C ILE A 221 11.70 34.64 22.43
N PRO A 222 11.93 33.44 22.99
CA PRO A 222 12.26 32.27 22.18
C PRO A 222 11.11 31.95 21.21
N SER A 223 11.44 31.78 19.93
CA SER A 223 10.48 31.36 18.92
C SER A 223 10.11 29.88 19.08
N TYR A 224 8.88 29.52 18.71
CA TYR A 224 8.49 28.12 18.61
C TYR A 224 9.34 27.38 17.56
N LYS A 225 9.84 26.21 17.94
CA LYS A 225 10.54 25.25 17.08
C LYS A 225 9.56 24.17 16.67
N THR A 226 9.58 23.82 15.40
CA THR A 226 8.74 22.75 14.85
C THR A 226 9.60 21.58 14.37
N LEU A 227 9.03 20.37 14.45
CA LEU A 227 9.60 19.15 13.91
C LEU A 227 8.54 18.40 13.12
N SER A 228 8.89 17.95 11.91
CA SER A 228 8.05 17.05 11.11
C SER A 228 8.18 15.62 11.62
N LYS A 229 7.06 14.95 11.85
CA LYS A 229 6.99 13.54 12.20
C LYS A 229 6.24 12.77 11.11
N LEU A 230 6.82 11.67 10.65
CA LEU A 230 6.18 10.77 9.70
C LEU A 230 5.38 9.69 10.44
N SER A 231 4.21 9.35 9.92
CA SER A 231 3.44 8.18 10.36
C SER A 231 4.03 6.89 9.80
N SER A 232 3.57 5.75 10.32
CA SER A 232 3.79 4.46 9.66
C SER A 232 3.09 4.41 8.29
N LEU A 233 3.61 3.56 7.41
CA LEU A 233 2.98 3.27 6.12
C LEU A 233 1.63 2.56 6.32
N THR A 234 0.62 3.00 5.57
CA THR A 234 -0.70 2.37 5.51
C THR A 234 -0.96 1.91 4.08
N LYS A 235 -1.25 0.62 3.87
CA LYS A 235 -1.48 0.11 2.52
C LYS A 235 -2.81 0.64 1.98
N LEU A 236 -2.78 1.19 0.76
CA LEU A 236 -3.95 1.67 0.04
C LEU A 236 -4.42 0.66 -1.01
N THR A 237 -3.51 0.15 -1.84
CA THR A 237 -3.84 -0.73 -2.96
C THR A 237 -2.80 -1.84 -3.13
N GLY A 238 -3.18 -2.89 -3.84
CA GLY A 238 -2.33 -4.03 -4.14
C GLY A 238 -2.43 -5.15 -3.09
N PRO A 239 -2.52 -6.43 -3.51
CA PRO A 239 -2.49 -7.58 -2.63
C PRO A 239 -1.05 -7.80 -2.17
N CYS A 240 -0.87 -8.02 -0.86
CA CYS A 240 0.47 -8.22 -0.30
C CYS A 240 0.53 -9.31 0.75
N ASN A 241 -0.52 -9.48 1.55
CA ASN A 241 -0.57 -10.56 2.53
C ASN A 241 -1.12 -11.86 1.93
N ARG A 242 -0.92 -12.98 2.63
CA ARG A 242 -1.35 -14.31 2.18
C ARG A 242 -2.85 -14.40 1.89
N THR A 243 -3.69 -13.71 2.65
CA THR A 243 -5.15 -13.73 2.48
C THR A 243 -5.56 -13.07 1.17
N GLU A 244 -5.04 -11.87 0.91
CA GLU A 244 -5.31 -11.12 -0.32
C GLU A 244 -4.81 -11.84 -1.56
N ILE A 245 -3.60 -12.40 -1.48
CA ILE A 245 -3.01 -13.17 -2.57
C ILE A 245 -3.80 -14.47 -2.80
N SER A 246 -4.25 -15.13 -1.74
CA SER A 246 -5.12 -16.32 -1.87
C SER A 246 -6.44 -15.99 -2.56
N ALA A 247 -7.00 -14.80 -2.34
CA ALA A 247 -8.24 -14.37 -2.98
C ALA A 247 -8.13 -14.24 -4.52
N LEU A 248 -6.92 -14.13 -5.06
CA LEU A 248 -6.68 -14.11 -6.51
C LEU A 248 -6.80 -15.50 -7.17
N THR A 249 -6.75 -16.56 -6.37
CA THR A 249 -6.71 -17.97 -6.82
C THR A 249 -7.72 -18.30 -7.92
N PRO A 250 -9.04 -18.05 -7.75
CA PRO A 250 -10.01 -18.44 -8.77
C PRO A 250 -9.78 -17.73 -10.11
N MET A 251 -9.39 -16.45 -10.06
CA MET A 251 -9.12 -15.65 -11.25
C MET A 251 -7.87 -16.12 -11.98
N MET A 252 -6.80 -16.48 -11.25
CA MET A 252 -5.58 -17.04 -11.83
C MET A 252 -5.86 -18.37 -12.53
N GLN A 253 -6.60 -19.28 -11.89
CA GLN A 253 -6.96 -20.58 -12.45
C GLN A 253 -7.79 -20.41 -13.74
N PHE A 254 -8.78 -19.51 -13.74
CA PHE A 254 -9.58 -19.20 -14.92
C PHE A 254 -8.72 -18.64 -16.05
N TYR A 255 -7.92 -17.63 -15.76
CA TYR A 255 -7.05 -16.97 -16.73
C TYR A 255 -6.09 -17.97 -17.42
N LEU A 256 -5.42 -18.79 -16.62
CA LEU A 256 -4.51 -19.83 -17.12
C LEU A 256 -5.25 -20.90 -17.94
N SER A 257 -6.45 -21.30 -17.51
CA SER A 257 -7.28 -22.28 -18.23
C SER A 257 -7.75 -21.75 -19.59
N SER A 258 -8.22 -20.50 -19.63
CA SER A 258 -8.67 -19.83 -20.85
C SER A 258 -7.55 -19.73 -21.89
N ILE A 259 -6.35 -19.34 -21.46
CA ILE A 259 -5.15 -19.31 -22.33
C ILE A 259 -4.88 -20.67 -22.95
N LEU A 260 -5.01 -21.76 -22.18
CA LEU A 260 -4.77 -23.10 -22.70
C LEU A 260 -5.81 -23.49 -23.73
N ILE A 261 -7.09 -23.34 -23.42
CA ILE A 261 -8.20 -23.69 -24.33
C ILE A 261 -8.08 -22.91 -25.64
N ASP A 262 -7.63 -21.65 -25.58
CA ASP A 262 -7.38 -20.85 -26.78
C ASP A 262 -6.31 -21.46 -27.72
N LYS A 263 -5.37 -22.27 -27.19
CA LYS A 263 -4.35 -22.94 -28.00
C LYS A 263 -4.85 -24.20 -28.72
N ILE A 264 -6.07 -24.68 -28.45
CA ILE A 264 -6.66 -25.78 -29.22
C ILE A 264 -6.96 -25.28 -30.63
N LYS A 265 -6.33 -25.86 -31.65
CA LYS A 265 -6.66 -25.55 -33.05
C LYS A 265 -7.87 -26.39 -33.45
N VAL A 266 -9.01 -25.71 -33.60
CA VAL A 266 -10.25 -26.27 -34.11
C VAL A 266 -10.36 -25.92 -35.60
N GLN A 267 -10.55 -26.93 -36.44
CA GLN A 267 -10.68 -26.80 -37.90
C GLN A 267 -12.15 -26.64 -38.31
#